data_AF-A0A392PGF3-F1
#
_entry.id   AF-A0A392PGF3-F1
#
_cell.length_a   1.000
_cell.length_b   1.000
_cell.length_c   1.000
_cell.angle_alpha   90.00
_cell.angle_beta   90.00
_cell.angle_gamma   90.00
#
_symmetry.space_group_name_H-M   'P 1'
#
loop_
_entity.id
_entity.type
_entity.pdbx_description
1 polymer ?
#
loop_
_entity_poly.entity_id
_entity_poly.type
_entity_poly.pdbx_seq_one_letter_code
_entity_poly.pdbx_strand_id
1 'polypeptide(L)'
;ADSIERAWQIVDQIPGRATGAYSHSQGIQGLRDTIAAGIGERDGFPCNADDIFLTDGASPAVHMMMQLLTRSEKDGILCPIPQYPLYSASITLHGGHLWHYKAKV
;
A
#
# COMPACT_ATOMS: atom_id res chain seq x y z
N ALA A 1 9.09 25.15 13.27
CA ALA A 1 10.21 24.70 14.13
C ALA A 1 10.17 23.17 14.19
N ASP A 2 9.03 22.64 14.60
CA ASP A 2 8.50 21.31 14.31
C ASP A 2 8.89 20.68 12.95
N SER A 3 8.70 21.35 11.80
CA SER A 3 9.00 20.73 10.50
C SER A 3 10.50 20.43 10.31
N ILE A 4 11.37 21.29 10.85
CA ILE A 4 12.84 21.11 10.78
C ILE A 4 13.24 19.95 11.68
N GLU A 5 12.70 19.90 12.89
CA GLU A 5 12.93 18.82 13.83
C GLU A 5 12.47 17.48 13.24
N ARG A 6 11.27 17.43 12.67
CA ARG A 6 10.73 16.23 12.04
C ARG A 6 11.56 15.76 10.85
N ALA A 7 12.07 16.70 10.04
CA ALA A 7 12.96 16.36 8.93
C ALA A 7 14.23 15.64 9.43
N TRP A 8 14.85 16.13 10.51
CA TRP A 8 16.00 15.47 11.11
C TRP A 8 15.67 14.11 11.69
N GLN A 9 14.55 13.97 12.40
CA GLN A 9 14.07 12.68 12.90
C GLN A 9 13.90 11.64 11.79
N ILE A 10 13.41 12.05 10.61
CA ILE A 10 13.25 11.15 9.46
C ILE A 10 14.63 10.80 8.87
N VAL A 11 15.49 11.79 8.65
CA VAL A 11 16.83 11.57 8.09
C VAL A 11 17.64 10.60 8.94
N ASP A 12 17.49 10.67 10.26
CA ASP A 12 18.17 9.78 11.21
C ASP A 12 17.71 8.32 11.16
N GLN A 13 16.54 8.05 10.58
CA GLN A 13 16.03 6.69 10.37
C GLN A 13 16.52 6.07 9.05
N ILE A 14 17.18 6.85 8.18
CA ILE A 14 17.68 6.39 6.89
C ILE A 14 19.11 5.87 7.06
N PRO A 15 19.42 4.63 6.63
CA PRO A 15 20.78 4.10 6.69
C PRO A 15 21.80 5.05 6.03
N GLY A 16 22.83 5.43 6.79
CA GLY A 16 23.86 6.36 6.33
C GLY A 16 23.37 7.78 6.01
N ARG A 17 22.15 8.16 6.44
CA ARG A 17 21.47 9.40 6.03
C ARG A 17 21.40 9.61 4.51
N ALA A 18 21.50 8.52 3.74
CA ALA A 18 21.60 8.54 2.29
C ALA A 18 20.20 8.57 1.65
N THR A 19 19.58 9.75 1.62
CA THR A 19 18.19 9.94 1.14
C THR A 19 17.97 9.57 -0.34
N GLY A 20 19.03 9.54 -1.15
CA GLY A 20 18.97 9.16 -2.57
C GLY A 20 19.30 7.69 -2.87
N ALA A 21 19.64 6.90 -1.84
CA ALA A 21 19.92 5.48 -2.03
C ALA A 21 18.61 4.66 -2.10
N TYR A 22 18.66 3.49 -2.73
CA TYR A 22 17.56 2.53 -2.61
C TYR A 22 17.36 2.13 -1.16
N SER A 23 16.10 2.09 -0.74
CA SER A 23 15.72 1.51 0.56
C SER A 23 15.52 0.00 0.44
N HIS A 24 15.19 -0.66 1.56
CA HIS A 24 14.66 -2.02 1.52
C HIS A 24 13.44 -2.09 0.57
N SER A 25 13.18 -3.24 -0.06
CA SER A 25 12.08 -3.38 -1.03
C SER A 25 10.69 -3.09 -0.44
N GLN A 26 10.52 -3.29 0.87
CA GLN A 26 9.31 -2.91 1.62
C GLN A 26 9.27 -1.44 2.03
N GLY A 27 10.39 -0.72 1.93
CA GLY A 27 10.59 0.63 2.45
C GLY A 27 11.47 0.71 3.69
N ILE A 28 11.90 1.93 4.03
CA ILE A 28 12.75 2.23 5.20
C ILE A 28 12.07 1.73 6.48
N GLN A 29 12.79 0.91 7.27
CA GLN A 29 12.26 0.28 8.48
C GLN A 29 11.65 1.30 9.46
N GLY A 30 12.38 2.36 9.83
CA GLY A 30 11.87 3.34 10.81
C GLY A 30 10.58 4.06 10.34
N LEU A 31 10.42 4.27 9.03
CA LEU A 31 9.18 4.82 8.48
C LEU A 31 8.03 3.81 8.58
N ARG A 32 8.29 2.52 8.30
CA ARG A 32 7.30 1.45 8.52
C ARG A 32 6.92 1.31 10.00
N ASP A 33 7.88 1.39 10.91
CA ASP A 33 7.62 1.37 12.36
C ASP A 33 6.72 2.54 12.78
N THR A 34 6.98 3.74 12.25
CA THR A 34 6.16 4.94 12.50
C THR A 34 4.72 4.74 11.99
N ILE A 35 4.56 4.15 10.79
CA ILE A 35 3.23 3.88 10.21
C ILE A 35 2.50 2.80 11.02
N ALA A 36 3.19 1.73 11.42
CA ALA A 36 2.63 0.66 12.24
C ALA A 36 2.12 1.20 13.58
N ALA A 37 2.89 2.08 14.24
CA ALA A 37 2.46 2.74 15.47
C ALA A 37 1.19 3.58 15.24
N GLY A 38 1.12 4.36 14.17
CA GLY A 38 -0.05 5.17 13.83
C GLY A 38 -1.30 4.33 13.50
N ILE A 39 -1.15 3.22 12.77
CA ILE A 39 -2.26 2.27 12.53
C ILE A 39 -2.73 1.68 13.86
N GLY A 40 -1.79 1.29 14.73
CA GLY A 40 -2.15 0.68 16.00
C GLY A 40 -2.84 1.62 16.97
N GLU A 41 -2.42 2.89 17.01
CA GLU A 41 -3.11 3.94 17.77
C GLU A 41 -4.52 4.21 17.23
N ARG A 42 -4.66 4.31 15.89
CA ARG A 42 -5.96 4.57 15.24
C ARG A 42 -6.96 3.44 15.46
N ASP A 43 -6.51 2.19 15.35
CA ASP A 43 -7.40 1.03 15.33
C ASP A 43 -7.54 0.36 16.71
N GLY A 44 -6.65 0.67 17.67
CA GLY A 44 -6.64 0.07 19.01
C GLY A 44 -6.06 -1.35 19.06
N PHE A 45 -5.39 -1.79 18.00
CA PHE A 45 -4.77 -3.13 17.88
C PHE A 45 -3.32 -3.01 17.39
N PRO A 46 -2.40 -3.88 17.85
CA PRO A 46 -1.01 -3.82 17.38
C PRO A 46 -0.92 -4.07 15.86
N CYS A 47 -0.03 -3.33 15.20
CA CYS A 47 0.33 -3.52 13.79
C CYS A 47 1.82 -3.84 13.69
N ASN A 48 2.21 -4.79 12.85
CA ASN A 48 3.59 -5.15 12.61
C ASN A 48 4.14 -4.40 11.39
N ALA A 49 5.31 -3.78 11.53
CA ALA A 49 5.98 -3.10 10.43
C ALA A 49 6.36 -4.04 9.27
N ASP A 50 6.57 -5.34 9.53
CA ASP A 50 6.91 -6.32 8.50
C ASP A 50 5.74 -6.67 7.57
N ASP A 51 4.52 -6.33 7.97
CA ASP A 51 3.32 -6.46 7.14
C ASP A 51 3.09 -5.22 6.22
N ILE A 52 3.96 -4.20 6.32
CA ILE A 52 3.81 -2.93 5.60
C ILE A 52 4.75 -2.89 4.40
N PHE A 53 4.19 -2.56 3.23
CA PHE A 53 4.92 -2.28 2.00
C PHE A 53 4.67 -0.84 1.56
N LEU A 54 5.73 -0.05 1.46
CA LEU A 54 5.67 1.30 0.90
C LEU A 54 5.67 1.23 -0.63
N THR A 55 4.77 1.98 -1.25
CA THR A 55 4.62 2.04 -2.71
C THR A 55 4.50 3.48 -3.18
N ASP A 56 4.73 3.71 -4.48
CA ASP A 56 4.56 5.02 -5.13
C ASP A 56 3.07 5.37 -5.29
N GLY A 57 2.44 5.69 -4.16
CA GLY A 57 0.98 5.81 -4.04
C GLY A 57 0.28 4.45 -3.98
N ALA A 58 -1.05 4.45 -3.96
CA ALA A 58 -1.84 3.22 -3.80
C ALA A 58 -1.95 2.38 -5.08
N SER A 59 -1.85 3.00 -6.26
CA SER A 59 -2.09 2.32 -7.54
C SER A 59 -1.15 1.13 -7.80
N PRO A 60 0.17 1.22 -7.58
CA PRO A 60 1.08 0.09 -7.77
C PRO A 60 0.72 -1.13 -6.90
N ALA A 61 0.26 -0.90 -5.67
CA ALA A 61 -0.18 -1.98 -4.78
C ALA A 61 -1.41 -2.71 -5.35
N VAL A 62 -2.37 -1.97 -5.92
CA VAL A 62 -3.53 -2.57 -6.60
C VAL A 62 -3.07 -3.43 -7.78
N HIS A 63 -2.20 -2.92 -8.66
CA HIS A 63 -1.67 -3.69 -9.79
C HIS A 63 -0.94 -4.96 -9.32
N MET A 64 -0.09 -4.85 -8.31
CA MET A 64 0.64 -5.98 -7.74
C MET A 64 -0.31 -7.08 -7.24
N MET A 65 -1.38 -6.70 -6.53
CA MET A 65 -2.37 -7.68 -6.05
C MET A 65 -3.17 -8.32 -7.20
N MET A 66 -3.56 -7.54 -8.22
CA MET A 66 -4.25 -8.09 -9.39
C MET A 66 -3.37 -9.10 -10.13
N GLN A 67 -2.09 -8.76 -10.34
CA GLN A 67 -1.12 -9.65 -10.97
C GLN A 67 -0.87 -10.92 -10.15
N LEU A 68 -0.78 -10.80 -8.82
CA LEU A 68 -0.51 -11.93 -7.93
C LEU A 68 -1.69 -12.92 -7.88
N LEU A 69 -2.92 -12.41 -7.87
CA LEU A 69 -4.12 -13.23 -7.64
C LEU A 69 -4.79 -13.73 -8.92
N THR A 70 -4.48 -13.13 -10.07
CA THR A 70 -5.12 -13.48 -11.36
C THR A 70 -4.20 -14.36 -12.20
N ARG A 71 -4.58 -15.63 -12.39
CA ARG A 71 -3.84 -16.58 -13.23
C ARG A 71 -4.43 -16.68 -14.62
N SER A 72 -5.73 -16.45 -14.75
CA SER A 72 -6.46 -16.50 -16.02
C SER A 72 -7.81 -15.77 -15.92
N GLU A 73 -8.48 -15.61 -17.05
CA GLU A 73 -9.86 -15.08 -17.17
C GLU A 73 -10.93 -15.80 -16.35
N LYS A 74 -10.61 -16.98 -15.79
CA LYS A 74 -11.50 -17.71 -14.89
C LYS A 74 -11.41 -17.25 -13.44
N ASP A 75 -10.37 -16.49 -13.08
CA ASP A 75 -10.24 -15.91 -11.75
C ASP A 75 -11.06 -14.60 -11.69
N GLY A 76 -11.91 -14.50 -10.67
CA GLY A 76 -12.88 -13.42 -10.51
C GLY A 76 -12.59 -12.53 -9.31
N ILE A 77 -12.74 -11.21 -9.46
CA ILE A 77 -12.56 -10.22 -8.39
C ILE A 77 -13.85 -9.43 -8.20
N LEU A 78 -14.31 -9.38 -6.95
CA LEU A 78 -15.52 -8.66 -6.56
C LEU A 78 -15.23 -7.16 -6.39
N CYS A 79 -16.02 -6.31 -7.03
CA CYS A 79 -15.91 -4.86 -6.90
C CYS A 79 -17.30 -4.20 -6.72
N PRO A 80 -17.44 -3.23 -5.81
CA PRO A 80 -18.75 -2.61 -5.54
C PRO A 80 -19.21 -1.73 -6.72
N ILE A 81 -20.51 -1.45 -6.80
CA ILE A 81 -21.05 -0.37 -7.63
C ILE A 81 -21.69 0.68 -6.69
N PRO A 82 -21.34 1.99 -6.84
CA PRO A 82 -20.30 2.53 -7.72
C PRO A 82 -18.87 2.21 -7.24
N GLN A 83 -17.89 2.18 -8.15
CA GLN A 83 -16.47 1.93 -7.84
C GLN A 83 -15.55 3.02 -8.33
N TYR A 84 -14.37 3.07 -7.72
CA TYR A 84 -13.22 3.78 -8.28
C TYR A 84 -12.70 3.03 -9.52
N PRO A 85 -12.62 3.66 -10.71
CA PRO A 85 -12.32 2.98 -11.98
C PRO A 85 -10.97 2.24 -12.06
N LEU A 86 -10.02 2.57 -11.18
CA LEU A 86 -8.74 1.87 -11.06
C LEU A 86 -8.91 0.35 -10.97
N TYR A 87 -9.90 -0.13 -10.22
CA TYR A 87 -10.12 -1.56 -10.02
C TYR A 87 -10.58 -2.25 -11.32
N SER A 88 -11.61 -1.74 -11.99
CA SER A 88 -12.04 -2.27 -13.30
C SER A 88 -10.93 -2.28 -14.33
N ALA A 89 -10.15 -1.19 -14.40
CA ALA A 89 -9.04 -1.09 -15.33
C ALA A 89 -7.95 -2.12 -15.00
N SER A 90 -7.58 -2.24 -13.73
CA SER A 90 -6.53 -3.16 -13.29
C SER A 90 -6.91 -4.63 -13.43
N ILE A 91 -8.17 -5.00 -13.14
CA ILE A 91 -8.67 -6.37 -13.31
C ILE A 91 -8.62 -6.76 -14.79
N THR A 92 -9.15 -5.89 -15.66
CA THR A 92 -9.12 -6.12 -17.12
C THR A 92 -7.70 -6.22 -17.64
N LEU A 93 -6.80 -5.34 -17.20
CA LEU A 93 -5.40 -5.31 -17.63
C LEU A 93 -4.66 -6.62 -17.32
N HIS A 94 -4.96 -7.25 -16.19
CA HIS A 94 -4.35 -8.52 -15.80
C HIS A 94 -5.17 -9.75 -16.24
N GLY A 95 -6.18 -9.56 -17.09
CA GLY A 95 -6.97 -10.64 -17.66
C GLY A 95 -7.89 -11.35 -16.67
N GLY A 96 -8.33 -10.67 -15.61
CA GLY A 96 -9.27 -11.22 -14.62
C GLY A 96 -10.73 -10.89 -14.96
N HIS A 97 -11.66 -11.62 -14.35
CA HIS A 97 -13.10 -11.36 -14.49
C HIS A 97 -13.60 -10.42 -13.39
N LEU A 98 -14.26 -9.33 -13.77
CA LEU A 98 -14.84 -8.37 -12.83
C LEU A 98 -16.27 -8.78 -12.45
N TRP A 99 -16.49 -9.11 -11.17
CA TRP A 99 -17.81 -9.38 -10.63
C TRP A 99 -18.32 -8.19 -9.82
N HIS A 100 -19.46 -7.64 -10.21
CA HIS A 100 -20.03 -6.49 -9.51
C HIS A 100 -20.93 -6.92 -8.36
N TYR A 101 -20.89 -6.18 -7.26
CA TYR A 101 -21.91 -6.26 -6.21
C TYR A 101 -22.42 -4.87 -5.82
N LYS A 102 -23.65 -4.79 -5.33
CA LYS A 102 -24.22 -3.51 -4.89
C LYS A 102 -23.68 -3.15 -3.51
N ALA A 103 -23.04 -1.99 -3.38
CA ALA A 103 -22.65 -1.48 -2.07
C ALA A 103 -23.91 -1.26 -1.22
N LYS A 104 -23.86 -1.66 0.06
CA LYS A 104 -24.84 -1.23 1.05
C LYS A 104 -24.47 0.20 1.43
N VAL A 105 -25.17 1.16 0.85
CA VAL A 105 -25.13 2.56 1.27
C VAL A 105 -26.10 2.74 2.42
#